data_AF-A0A3B0PBA3-F1
#
_entry.id   AF-A0A3B0PBA3-F1
#
_cell.length_a   1.000
_cell.length_b   1.000
_cell.length_c   1.000
_cell.angle_alpha   90.00
_cell.angle_beta   90.00
_cell.angle_gamma   90.00
#
_symmetry.space_group_name_H-M   'P 1'
#
loop_
_entity.id
_entity.type
_entity.pdbx_description
1 polymer ?
#
loop_
_entity_poly.entity_id
_entity_poly.type
_entity_poly.pdbx_seq_one_letter_code
_entity_poly.pdbx_strand_id
1 'polypeptide(L)' 'MFGCGDCQTYPYTFCDGMGRLFEILNRKKATIIGATEIKEYEYDFEESRALYKNKVVGLMIDQDSQPEKTDFRIKKW' A
#
# COMPACT_ATOMS: atom_id res chain seq x y z
N MET A 1 3.74 4.59 -6.74
CA MET A 1 4.60 4.46 -5.54
C MET A 1 4.47 3.05 -5.01
N PHE A 2 5.46 2.56 -4.27
CA PHE A 2 5.33 1.30 -3.50
C PHE A 2 5.81 1.52 -2.07
N GLY A 3 5.31 0.71 -1.14
CA GLY A 3 5.70 0.72 0.26
C GLY A 3 5.86 -0.71 0.78
N CYS A 4 6.85 -0.91 1.65
CA CYS A 4 7.03 -2.15 2.38
C CYS A 4 6.50 -1.97 3.81
N GLY A 5 5.93 -3.04 4.38
CA GLY A 5 5.51 -3.08 5.76
C GLY A 5 5.34 -4.52 6.23
N ASP A 6 4.95 -4.67 7.49
CA ASP A 6 4.62 -5.95 8.11
C ASP A 6 3.20 -5.85 8.67
N CYS A 7 2.28 -6.57 8.04
CA CYS A 7 0.86 -6.50 8.33
C CYS A 7 0.47 -7.27 9.60
N GLN A 8 1.25 -8.27 10.02
CA GLN A 8 1.00 -9.02 11.25
C GLN A 8 1.49 -8.26 12.48
N THR A 9 2.67 -7.65 12.41
CA THR A 9 3.22 -6.88 13.54
C THR A 9 2.58 -5.50 13.66
N TYR A 10 2.23 -4.86 12.53
CA TYR A 10 1.70 -3.50 12.50
C TYR A 10 0.37 -3.37 11.75
N PRO A 11 -0.68 -4.13 12.11
CA PRO A 11 -1.92 -4.22 11.35
C PRO A 11 -2.68 -2.88 11.25
N TYR A 12 -2.49 -1.97 12.20
CA TYR A 12 -3.15 -0.65 12.23
C TYR A 12 -2.34 0.48 11.57
N THR A 13 -1.11 0.20 11.12
CA THR A 13 -0.23 1.20 10.50
C THR A 13 0.50 0.65 9.28
N PHE A 14 -0.09 -0.37 8.65
CA PHE A 14 0.54 -1.10 7.55
C PHE A 14 0.85 -0.15 6.38
N CYS A 15 2.10 -0.06 5.96
CA CYS A 15 2.55 0.83 4.88
C CYS A 15 2.23 2.34 5.09
N ASP A 16 2.07 2.82 6.33
CA ASP A 16 1.75 4.22 6.64
C ASP A 16 2.74 5.23 6.03
N GLY A 17 4.02 4.85 5.89
CA GLY A 17 5.04 5.67 5.26
C GLY A 17 4.70 6.07 3.82
N MET A 18 4.12 5.16 3.03
CA MET A 18 3.64 5.46 1.68
C MET A 18 2.43 6.41 1.72
N GLY A 19 1.52 6.21 2.68
CA GLY A 19 0.39 7.12 2.91
C GLY A 19 0.84 8.55 3.21
N ARG A 20 1.86 8.72 4.06
CA ARG A 20 2.45 10.04 4.36
C ARG A 20 3.05 10.71 3.12
N LEU A 21 3.77 9.96 2.29
CA LEU A 21 4.31 10.49 1.03
C LEU A 21 3.17 10.91 0.08
N PHE A 22 2.13 10.10 -0.04
CA PHE A 22 0.94 10.43 -0.82
C PHE A 22 0.28 11.73 -0.35
N GLU A 23 0.05 11.89 0.96
CA GLU A 23 -0.53 13.11 1.54
C GLU A 23 0.26 14.37 1.14
N ILE A 24 1.59 14.33 1.23
CA ILE A 24 2.47 15.45 0.89
C ILE A 24 2.43 15.74 -0.62
N LEU A 25 2.55 14.71 -1.46
CA LEU A 25 2.58 14.86 -2.92
C LEU A 25 1.24 15.35 -3.47
N ASN A 26 0.14 14.84 -2.93
CA ASN A 26 -1.20 15.24 -3.31
C ASN A 26 -1.45 16.72 -2.97
N ARG A 27 -0.99 17.22 -1.81
CA ARG A 27 -1.05 18.66 -1.48
C ARG A 27 -0.24 19.53 -2.45
N LYS A 28 0.85 18.99 -3.01
CA LYS A 28 1.67 19.65 -4.03
C LYS A 28 1.10 19.52 -5.45
N LYS A 29 -0.10 18.94 -5.60
CA LYS A 29 -0.77 18.71 -6.89
C LYS A 29 0.06 17.84 -7.85
N ALA A 30 0.90 16.96 -7.31
CA ALA A 30 1.62 16.00 -8.13
C ALA A 30 0.62 15.04 -8.81
N THR A 31 0.89 14.66 -10.05
CA THR A 31 0.17 13.58 -10.71
C THR A 31 0.65 12.25 -10.15
N ILE A 32 -0.19 11.58 -9.37
CA ILE A 32 0.12 10.30 -8.75
C ILE A 32 -0.59 9.20 -9.54
N ILE A 33 0.17 8.20 -9.98
CA ILE A 33 -0.31 7.03 -10.72
C ILE A 33 0.02 5.74 -9.98
N GLY A 34 -0.62 4.64 -10.41
CA GLY A 34 -0.39 3.30 -9.85
C GLY A 34 -1.15 3.01 -8.57
N ALA A 35 -2.32 3.61 -8.36
CA ALA A 35 -3.22 3.20 -7.28
C ALA A 35 -3.83 1.81 -7.58
N THR A 36 -3.99 0.98 -6.55
CA THR A 36 -4.52 -0.39 -6.69
C THR A 36 -5.82 -0.61 -5.92
N GLU A 37 -6.71 -1.44 -6.46
CA GLU A 37 -7.94 -1.85 -5.77
C GLU A 37 -7.62 -2.84 -4.65
N ILE A 38 -8.07 -2.58 -3.41
CA ILE A 38 -7.77 -3.45 -2.25
C ILE A 38 -8.22 -4.90 -2.49
N LYS A 39 -9.42 -5.05 -3.06
CA LYS A 39 -10.07 -6.35 -3.31
C LYS A 39 -9.30 -7.24 -4.28
N GLU A 40 -8.39 -6.65 -5.06
CA GLU A 40 -7.67 -7.34 -6.11
C GLU A 40 -6.29 -7.88 -5.67
N TYR A 41 -5.83 -7.49 -4.48
CA TYR A 41 -4.45 -7.70 -4.01
C TYR A 41 -4.36 -8.49 -2.68
N GLU A 42 -5.50 -8.89 -2.12
CA GLU A 42 -5.61 -9.74 -0.92
C GLU A 42 -4.71 -9.29 0.23
N TYR A 43 -4.76 -7.99 0.53
CA TYR A 43 -4.06 -7.43 1.68
C TYR A 43 -4.76 -7.84 2.98
N ASP A 44 -3.96 -8.11 4.02
CA ASP A 44 -4.42 -8.60 5.32
C ASP A 44 -3.97 -7.64 6.43
N PHE A 45 -4.72 -6.57 6.65
CA PHE A 45 -4.43 -5.53 7.65
C PHE A 45 -5.73 -4.86 8.11
N GLU A 46 -5.68 -4.16 9.24
CA GLU A 46 -6.83 -3.47 9.83
C GLU A 46 -6.92 -2.01 9.34
N GLU A 47 -5.82 -1.27 9.42
CA GLU A 47 -5.75 0.14 9.00
C GLU A 47 -4.45 0.47 8.26
N SER A 48 -4.55 1.45 7.37
CA SER A 48 -3.41 2.00 6.65
C SER A 48 -3.70 3.41 6.14
N ARG A 49 -2.77 4.34 6.35
CA ARG A 49 -2.78 5.66 5.71
C ARG A 49 -2.58 5.59 4.19
N ALA A 50 -2.11 4.47 3.67
CA ALA A 50 -2.02 4.25 2.24
C ALA A 50 -3.40 4.03 1.59
N LEU A 51 -4.48 3.92 2.38
CA LEU A 51 -5.84 3.89 1.88
C LEU A 51 -6.41 5.29 1.63
N TYR A 52 -6.87 5.52 0.40
CA TYR A 52 -7.55 6.75 0.00
C TYR A 52 -8.70 6.42 -0.95
N LYS A 53 -9.92 6.82 -0.58
CA LYS A 53 -11.15 6.55 -1.36
C LYS A 53 -11.32 5.08 -1.76
N ASN A 54 -11.13 4.17 -0.79
CA ASN A 54 -11.19 2.70 -0.96
C ASN A 54 -10.15 2.10 -1.93
N LYS A 55 -9.12 2.86 -2.31
CA LYS A 55 -7.97 2.36 -3.07
C LYS A 55 -6.71 2.50 -2.25
N VAL A 56 -5.74 1.64 -2.53
CA VAL A 56 -4.37 1.86 -2.08
C VAL A 56 -3.72 2.85 -3.03
N VAL A 57 -3.02 3.84 -2.50
CA VAL A 57 -2.38 4.92 -3.27
C VAL A 57 -1.12 4.49 -4.05
N GLY A 58 -0.84 3.19 -4.07
CA GLY A 58 0.36 2.55 -4.61
C GLY A 58 0.28 1.04 -4.42
N LEU A 59 1.44 0.38 -4.45
CA LEU A 59 1.60 -1.05 -4.17
C LEU A 59 2.09 -1.26 -2.73
N MET A 60 1.42 -2.12 -1.96
CA MET A 60 1.90 -2.55 -0.64
C MET A 60 2.57 -3.92 -0.76
N ILE A 61 3.78 -4.05 -0.21
CA ILE A 61 4.55 -5.28 -0.19
C ILE A 61 4.85 -5.65 1.25
N ASP A 62 4.82 -6.93 1.52
CA ASP A 62 5.11 -7.49 2.83
C ASP A 62 6.00 -8.71 2.61
N GLN A 63 7.27 -8.60 3.00
CA GLN A 63 8.26 -9.67 2.88
C GLN A 63 8.41 -10.47 4.18
N ASP A 64 7.88 -9.95 5.28
CA ASP A 64 8.00 -10.55 6.61
C ASP A 64 6.86 -11.56 6.83
N SER A 65 5.64 -11.20 6.42
CA SER A 65 4.40 -11.95 6.65
C SER A 65 3.78 -12.55 5.37
N GLN A 66 4.02 -11.97 4.19
CA GLN A 66 3.44 -12.45 2.92
C GLN A 66 4.42 -12.48 1.73
N PRO A 67 5.67 -12.99 1.90
CA PRO A 67 6.69 -12.96 0.84
C PRO A 67 6.23 -13.62 -0.46
N GLU A 68 5.43 -14.69 -0.37
CA GLU A 68 4.88 -15.43 -1.50
C GLU A 68 3.94 -14.61 -2.40
N LYS A 69 3.33 -13.55 -1.87
CA LYS A 69 2.44 -12.66 -2.64
C LYS A 69 3.20 -11.59 -3.41
N THR A 70 4.49 -11.37 -3.13
CA THR A 70 5.24 -10.24 -3.70
C THR A 70 5.33 -10.32 -5.22
N ASP A 71 5.75 -11.45 -5.78
CA ASP A 71 5.91 -11.61 -7.23
C ASP A 71 4.60 -11.41 -7.98
N PHE A 72 3.49 -11.91 -7.42
CA PHE A 72 2.16 -11.71 -7.99
C PHE A 72 1.76 -10.24 -7.97
N ARG A 73 1.92 -9.57 -6.82
CA ARG A 73 1.56 -8.16 -6.62
C ARG A 73 2.36 -7.24 -7.53
N ILE A 74 3.67 -7.49 -7.70
CA ILE A 74 4.53 -6.72 -8.61
C ILE A 74 4.13 -6.92 -10.08
N LYS A 75 3.84 -8.16 -10.51
CA LYS A 75 3.45 -8.43 -11.91
C LYS A 75 2.08 -7.85 -12.27
N LYS A 76 1.17 -7.77 -11.29
CA LYS A 76 -0.18 -7.24 -11.47
C LYS A 76 -0.21 -5.71 -11.48
N TRP A 77 0.72 -5.08 -10.76
CA TRP A 77 0.85 -3.63 -10.62
C TRP A 77 1.54 -3.00 -11.84
#